data_AF-A0AAJ1HUD7-F1
#
_entry.id   AF-A0AAJ1HUD7-F1
#
_cell.length_a   1.000
_cell.length_b   1.000
_cell.length_c   1.000
_cell.angle_alpha   90.00
_cell.angle_beta   90.00
_cell.angle_gamma   90.00
#
_symmetry.space_group_name_H-M   'P 1'
#
loop_
_entity.id
_entity.type
_entity.pdbx_description
1 polymer ?
#
loop_
_entity_poly.entity_id
_entity_poly.type
_entity_poly.pdbx_seq_one_letter_code
_entity_poly.pdbx_strand_id
1 'polypeptide(L)' 'MKKEHGQVTGIIWRTPAEMAAYQKLQEYASDHRLTVSAAAKQLVMQGLRCIVNQAEK' A
#
# COMPACT_ATOMS: atom_id res chain seq x y z
N MET A 1 25.67 -1.75 -4.33
CA MET A 1 24.67 -1.45 -3.28
C MET A 1 23.57 -2.51 -3.34
N LYS A 2 23.60 -3.49 -2.42
CA LYS A 2 22.58 -4.54 -2.33
C LYS A 2 21.40 -3.95 -1.56
N LYS A 3 20.26 -3.74 -2.21
CA LYS A 3 19.02 -3.37 -1.52
C LYS A 3 18.46 -4.65 -0.93
N GLU A 4 18.59 -4.80 0.39
CA GLU A 4 18.07 -5.94 1.14
C GLU A 4 16.55 -6.00 1.01
N HIS A 5 16.06 -7.19 0.66
CA HIS A 5 14.65 -7.55 0.66
C HIS A 5 14.13 -7.41 2.10
N GLY A 6 13.36 -6.36 2.37
CA GLY A 6 12.77 -6.12 3.69
C GLY A 6 12.46 -4.67 3.99
N GLN A 7 13.11 -3.71 3.31
CA GLN A 7 12.73 -2.31 3.37
C GLN A 7 11.67 -2.00 2.31
N VAL A 8 10.50 -2.63 2.45
CA VAL A 8 9.40 -2.39 1.52
C VAL A 8 8.31 -1.63 2.27
N THR A 9 8.54 -0.31 2.35
CA THR A 9 7.77 0.75 3.03
C THR A 9 7.95 0.71 4.56
N GLY A 10 8.56 1.75 5.15
CA GLY A 10 8.73 1.89 6.60
C GLY A 10 7.44 2.18 7.37
N ILE A 11 6.33 1.55 6.97
CA ILE A 11 5.01 1.70 7.59
C ILE A 11 4.92 0.66 8.72
N ILE A 12 4.73 1.14 9.94
CA ILE A 12 4.65 0.30 11.13
C ILE A 12 3.17 0.11 11.49
N TRP A 13 2.67 -1.13 11.33
CA TRP A 13 1.31 -1.51 11.67
C TRP A 13 1.27 -1.99 13.13
N ARG A 14 0.80 -1.18 14.08
CA ARG A 14 0.87 -1.49 15.53
C ARG A 14 -0.48 -1.81 16.15
N THR A 15 -1.55 -1.24 15.61
CA THR A 15 -2.89 -1.40 16.14
C THR A 15 -3.62 -2.57 15.46
N PRO A 16 -4.62 -3.18 16.12
CA PRO A 16 -5.46 -4.20 15.49
C PRO A 16 -6.13 -3.73 14.20
N ALA A 17 -6.50 -2.45 14.13
CA ALA A 17 -7.08 -1.84 12.94
C ALA A 17 -6.07 -1.76 11.78
N GLU A 18 -4.82 -1.38 12.09
CA GLU A 18 -3.72 -1.37 11.12
C GLU A 18 -3.37 -2.78 10.63
N MET A 19 -3.37 -3.78 11.52
CA MET A 19 -3.17 -5.17 11.10
C MET A 19 -4.29 -5.67 10.17
N ALA A 20 -5.55 -5.34 10.46
CA ALA A 20 -6.66 -5.69 9.58
C ALA A 20 -6.54 -5.00 8.20
N ALA A 21 -6.07 -3.76 8.16
CA ALA A 21 -5.78 -3.06 6.91
C ALA A 21 -4.62 -3.71 6.14
N TYR A 22 -3.56 -4.13 6.84
CA TYR A 22 -2.45 -4.86 6.25
C TYR A 22 -2.88 -6.20 5.66
N GLN A 23 -3.74 -6.96 6.36
CA GLN A 23 -4.28 -8.23 5.83
C GLN A 23 -5.04 -8.02 4.52
N LYS A 24 -5.92 -7.01 4.46
CA LYS A 24 -6.63 -6.65 3.22
C LYS A 24 -5.67 -6.25 2.09
N LEU A 25 -4.61 -5.54 2.42
CA LEU A 25 -3.56 -5.17 1.47
C LEU A 25 -2.81 -6.40 0.95
N GLN A 26 -2.55 -7.40 1.80
CA GLN A 26 -1.93 -8.67 1.39
C GLN A 26 -2.85 -9.46 0.46
N GLU A 27 -4.14 -9.53 0.75
CA GLU A 27 -5.13 -10.21 -0.11
C GLU A 27 -5.19 -9.54 -1.49
N TYR A 28 -5.29 -8.22 -1.52
CA TYR A 28 -5.26 -7.44 -2.76
C TYR A 28 -3.96 -7.69 -3.55
N ALA A 29 -2.81 -7.67 -2.87
CA ALA A 29 -1.54 -7.93 -3.53
C ALA A 29 -1.49 -9.34 -4.16
N SER A 30 -2.01 -10.35 -3.45
CA SER A 30 -2.09 -11.72 -3.94
C SER A 30 -2.98 -11.84 -5.18
N ASP A 31 -4.20 -11.28 -5.13
CA ASP A 31 -5.17 -11.33 -6.23
C ASP A 31 -4.61 -10.70 -7.52
N HIS A 32 -3.89 -9.59 -7.36
CA HIS A 32 -3.28 -8.86 -8.45
C HIS A 32 -1.88 -9.34 -8.85
N ARG A 33 -1.35 -10.41 -8.23
CA ARG A 33 0.03 -10.93 -8.41
C ARG A 33 1.11 -9.87 -8.21
N LEU A 34 0.90 -9.00 -7.23
CA LEU A 34 1.80 -7.92 -6.83
C LEU A 34 2.50 -8.24 -5.52
N THR A 35 3.61 -7.55 -5.25
CA THR A 35 4.13 -7.49 -3.88
C THR A 35 3.27 -6.53 -3.05
N VAL A 36 3.17 -6.78 -1.75
CA VAL A 36 2.39 -5.96 -0.79
C VAL A 36 2.70 -4.47 -0.93
N SER A 37 3.96 -4.11 -1.19
CA SER A 37 4.35 -2.71 -1.33
C SER A 37 4.13 -2.13 -2.71
N ALA A 38 4.15 -2.94 -3.76
CA ALA A 38 3.71 -2.49 -5.09
C ALA A 38 2.21 -2.17 -5.05
N ALA A 39 1.42 -3.06 -4.43
CA ALA A 39 0.01 -2.84 -4.15
C ALA A 39 -0.22 -1.57 -3.32
N ALA A 40 0.53 -1.39 -2.22
CA ALA A 40 0.42 -0.20 -1.38
C ALA A 40 0.70 1.08 -2.17
N LYS A 41 1.78 1.09 -2.96
CA LYS A 41 2.15 2.22 -3.80
C LYS A 41 1.06 2.54 -4.82
N GLN A 42 0.47 1.52 -5.45
CA GLN A 42 -0.62 1.70 -6.41
C GLN A 42 -1.87 2.28 -5.75
N LEU A 43 -2.29 1.74 -4.61
CA LEU A 43 -3.46 2.24 -3.88
C LEU A 43 -3.26 3.68 -3.40
N VAL A 44 -2.07 4.03 -2.91
CA VAL A 44 -1.71 5.41 -2.53
C VAL A 44 -1.77 6.33 -3.76
N MET A 45 -1.18 5.95 -4.89
CA MET A 45 -1.22 6.76 -6.11
C MET A 45 -2.65 6.95 -6.65
N GLN A 46 -3.48 5.91 -6.58
CA GLN A 46 -4.90 5.98 -6.99
C GLN A 46 -5.71 6.88 -6.06
N GLY A 47 -5.55 6.73 -4.74
CA GLY A 47 -6.21 7.56 -3.74
C GLY A 47 -5.83 9.03 -3.88
N LEU A 48 -4.53 9.32 -4.04
CA LEU A 48 -4.03 10.69 -4.25
C LEU A 48 -4.58 11.30 -5.53
N ARG A 49 -4.61 10.55 -6.64
CA ARG A 49 -5.22 11.03 -7.90
C ARG A 49 -6.71 11.34 -7.72
N CYS A 50 -7.44 10.52 -6.98
CA CYS A 50 -8.86 10.76 -6.69
C CYS A 50 -9.06 12.05 -5.89
N ILE A 51 -8.27 12.25 -4.83
CA ILE A 51 -8.36 13.44 -3.96
C ILE A 51 -7.96 14.70 -4.71
N VAL A 52 -6.83 14.67 -5.43
CA VAL A 52 -6.31 15.84 -6.16
C VAL A 52 -7.24 16.22 -7.32
N ASN A 53 -7.72 15.24 -8.10
CA ASN A 53 -8.63 15.54 -9.21
C ASN A 53 -10.04 15.94 -8.75
N GLN A 54 -10.43 15.65 -7.50
CA GLN A 54 -11.66 16.18 -6.91
C GLN A 54 -11.52 17.62 -6.43
N ALA A 55 -10.30 18.10 -6.13
CA ALA A 55 -10.05 19.48 -5.73
C ALA A 55 -10.03 20.48 -6.91
N GLU A 56 -10.01 19.99 -8.15
CA GLU A 56 -10.02 20.81 -9.38
C GLU A 56 -11.42 20.96 -10.00
N LYS A 57 -12.48 20.52 -9.32
CA LYS A 57 -13.89 20.72 -9.71
C LYS A 57 -14.59 21.65 -8.74
#